data_AF-A0A147B771-F1
#
_entry.id   AF-A0A147B771-F1
#
_cell.length_a   1.000
_cell.length_b   1.000
_cell.length_c   1.000
_cell.angle_alpha   90.00
_cell.angle_beta   90.00
_cell.angle_gamma   90.00
#
_symmetry.space_group_name_H-M   'P 1'
#
loop_
_entity.id
_entity.type
_entity.pdbx_description
1 polymer ?
#
loop_
_entity_poly.entity_id
_entity_poly.type
_entity_poly.pdbx_seq_one_letter_code
_entity_poly.pdbx_strand_id
1 'polypeptide(L)'
;LDKPEEPLELENLEETREEKTYRNWMNSMGVKPYVNWLYSDLADGLVIFQLYDVIKPGLVDWNRVHRTFTKLKAFMEKLENCNYAVDLGKQLKFSLVGVAGQDISDGNATLTLALVWQLMRAYTLSILAQLADTGHPIIEKEIVDWANGKLKAAGKQTQIKSFQDPCIMDARPVIDLVDAINPGCINYSQVLPGETQEERLDNAKYAISMARKLGARIYALPEDIAEGKHKMVMTVFACLMARDYVPNMGSKENASAE
;
A
#
# COMPACT_ATOMS: atom_id res chain seq x y z
N LEU A 1 -38.59 -11.74 33.11
CA LEU A 1 -37.46 -11.22 32.32
C LEU A 1 -37.31 -12.19 31.17
N ASP A 2 -37.88 -11.84 30.03
CA ASP A 2 -37.81 -12.69 28.84
C ASP A 2 -36.36 -12.79 28.38
N LYS A 3 -35.96 -14.02 28.03
CA LYS A 3 -34.65 -14.28 27.42
C LYS A 3 -34.64 -13.56 26.06
N PRO A 4 -33.59 -12.80 25.72
CA PRO A 4 -33.50 -12.24 24.38
C PRO A 4 -33.51 -13.38 23.36
N GLU A 5 -34.46 -13.28 22.43
CA GLU A 5 -34.58 -14.15 21.27
C GLU A 5 -33.44 -13.86 20.29
N GLU A 6 -32.85 -14.96 19.82
CA GLU A 6 -31.90 -15.09 18.72
C GLU A 6 -30.49 -14.51 18.93
N PRO A 7 -29.43 -15.33 18.73
CA PRO A 7 -28.08 -14.81 18.63
C PRO A 7 -28.02 -13.92 17.39
N LEU A 8 -27.57 -12.67 17.57
CA LEU A 8 -27.21 -11.75 16.48
C LEU A 8 -26.43 -12.54 15.43
N GLU A 9 -27.06 -12.76 14.27
CA GLU A 9 -26.36 -13.24 13.09
C GLU A 9 -25.28 -12.22 12.80
N LEU A 10 -24.03 -12.56 13.12
CA LEU A 10 -22.87 -11.86 12.60
C LEU A 10 -22.96 -12.05 11.09
N GLU A 11 -23.54 -11.09 10.38
CA GLU A 11 -23.38 -10.98 8.94
C GLU A 11 -21.89 -11.15 8.66
N ASN A 12 -21.52 -12.28 8.05
CA ASN A 12 -20.22 -12.44 7.46
C ASN A 12 -20.17 -11.44 6.30
N LEU A 13 -19.87 -10.18 6.63
CA LEU A 13 -19.53 -9.16 5.66
C LEU A 13 -18.25 -9.65 5.00
N GLU A 14 -18.40 -10.29 3.84
CA GLU A 14 -17.28 -10.67 3.00
C GLU A 14 -16.46 -9.42 2.72
N GLU A 15 -15.19 -9.45 3.13
CA GLU A 15 -14.25 -8.35 2.87
C GLU A 15 -14.19 -8.10 1.37
N THR A 16 -14.53 -6.89 0.96
CA THR A 16 -14.46 -6.47 -0.43
C THR A 16 -13.01 -6.46 -0.91
N ARG A 17 -12.80 -6.61 -2.22
CA ARG A 17 -11.46 -6.49 -2.82
C ARG A 17 -10.78 -5.15 -2.49
N GLU A 18 -11.58 -4.08 -2.39
CA GLU A 18 -11.11 -2.75 -2.02
C GLU A 18 -10.61 -2.71 -0.57
N GLU A 19 -11.41 -3.18 0.40
CA GLU A 19 -11.01 -3.29 1.80
C GLU A 19 -9.73 -4.12 1.97
N LYS A 20 -9.67 -5.29 1.31
CA LYS A 20 -8.48 -6.14 1.32
C LYS A 20 -7.24 -5.42 0.77
N THR A 21 -7.42 -4.62 -0.28
CA THR A 21 -6.33 -3.83 -0.87
C THR A 21 -5.84 -2.77 0.10
N TYR A 22 -6.75 -2.03 0.74
CA TYR A 22 -6.40 -1.01 1.72
C TYR A 22 -5.73 -1.59 2.97
N ARG A 23 -6.25 -2.68 3.51
CA ARG A 23 -5.64 -3.36 4.66
C ARG A 23 -4.23 -3.86 4.32
N ASN A 24 -4.05 -4.51 3.17
CA ASN A 24 -2.74 -4.95 2.72
C ASN A 24 -1.78 -3.78 2.51
N TRP A 25 -2.28 -2.67 1.95
CA TRP A 25 -1.50 -1.45 1.78
C TRP A 25 -1.00 -0.92 3.11
N MET A 26 -1.88 -0.69 4.09
CA MET A 26 -1.50 -0.17 5.40
C MET A 26 -0.46 -1.06 6.07
N ASN A 27 -0.70 -2.37 6.09
CA ASN A 27 0.23 -3.33 6.70
C ASN A 27 1.58 -3.37 5.97
N SER A 28 1.60 -3.19 4.64
CA SER A 28 2.86 -3.09 3.87
C SER A 28 3.65 -1.81 4.16
N MET A 29 3.02 -0.76 4.72
CA MET A 29 3.70 0.44 5.21
C MET A 29 4.36 0.24 6.58
N GLY A 30 4.10 -0.88 7.26
CA GLY A 30 4.68 -1.19 8.57
C GLY A 30 4.00 -0.49 9.75
N VAL A 31 2.70 -0.14 9.61
CA VAL A 31 1.91 0.45 10.69
C VAL A 31 1.79 -0.48 11.90
N LYS A 32 1.63 0.10 13.09
CA LYS A 32 1.42 -0.60 14.36
C LYS A 32 0.21 0.01 15.08
N PRO A 33 -0.75 -0.78 15.58
CA PRO A 33 -0.85 -2.24 15.46
C PRO A 33 -1.10 -2.70 14.02
N TYR A 34 -0.94 -4.02 13.80
CA TYR A 34 -1.29 -4.64 12.52
C TYR A 34 -2.81 -4.52 12.29
N VAL A 35 -3.21 -4.07 11.11
CA VAL A 35 -4.62 -3.83 10.77
C VAL A 35 -5.26 -5.15 10.36
N ASN A 36 -6.23 -5.60 11.15
CA ASN A 36 -7.05 -6.78 10.89
C ASN A 36 -8.46 -6.37 10.43
N TRP A 37 -9.04 -5.37 11.10
CA TRP A 37 -10.41 -4.92 10.89
C TRP A 37 -10.39 -3.41 10.65
N LEU A 38 -10.49 -3.01 9.37
CA LEU A 38 -10.30 -1.61 8.95
C LEU A 38 -11.09 -0.62 9.81
N TYR A 39 -12.38 -0.84 10.01
CA TYR A 39 -13.25 0.15 10.64
C TYR A 39 -13.03 0.29 12.14
N SER A 40 -12.64 -0.77 12.84
CA SER A 40 -12.34 -0.71 14.27
C SER A 40 -10.90 -0.28 14.55
N ASP A 41 -9.96 -0.74 13.72
CA ASP A 41 -8.53 -0.52 13.95
C ASP A 41 -8.09 0.90 13.56
N LEU A 42 -8.88 1.60 12.74
CA LEU A 42 -8.65 3.00 12.37
C LEU A 42 -9.42 3.99 13.26
N ALA A 43 -10.36 3.52 14.08
CA ALA A 43 -11.30 4.34 14.84
C ALA A 43 -10.65 5.21 15.94
N ASP A 44 -9.37 5.01 16.25
CA ASP A 44 -8.62 5.85 17.18
C ASP A 44 -7.66 6.85 16.50
N GLY A 45 -7.58 6.81 15.17
CA GLY A 45 -6.73 7.66 14.34
C GLY A 45 -5.24 7.32 14.34
N LEU A 46 -4.75 6.42 15.19
CA LEU A 46 -3.30 6.18 15.37
C LEU A 46 -2.63 5.59 14.14
N VAL A 47 -3.31 4.63 13.48
CA VAL A 47 -2.83 4.06 12.21
C VAL A 47 -2.81 5.13 11.13
N ILE A 48 -3.83 6.00 11.07
CA ILE A 48 -3.94 7.08 10.09
C ILE A 48 -2.78 8.07 10.23
N PHE A 49 -2.40 8.44 11.47
CA PHE A 49 -1.25 9.30 11.71
C PHE A 49 0.07 8.70 11.22
N GLN A 50 0.29 7.39 11.43
CA GLN A 50 1.47 6.72 10.91
C GLN A 50 1.52 6.75 9.37
N LEU A 51 0.37 6.57 8.71
CA LEU A 51 0.29 6.70 7.25
C LEU A 51 0.62 8.11 6.78
N TYR A 52 0.15 9.15 7.49
CA TYR A 52 0.53 10.53 7.19
C TYR A 52 2.04 10.75 7.26
N ASP A 53 2.72 10.22 8.28
CA ASP A 53 4.19 10.32 8.38
C ASP A 53 4.93 9.55 7.29
N VAL A 54 4.38 8.42 6.84
CA VAL A 54 4.93 7.69 5.68
C VAL A 54 4.77 8.50 4.38
N ILE A 55 3.65 9.20 4.21
CA ILE A 55 3.37 10.02 3.03
C ILE A 55 4.21 11.30 3.04
N LYS A 56 4.27 11.98 4.18
CA LYS A 56 4.95 13.26 4.36
C LYS A 56 5.52 13.34 5.78
N PRO A 57 6.81 12.97 5.97
CA PRO A 57 7.47 13.03 7.27
C PRO A 57 7.36 14.42 7.91
N GLY A 58 6.99 14.47 9.18
CA GLY A 58 6.87 15.73 9.95
C GLY A 58 5.53 16.46 9.76
N LEU A 59 4.56 15.86 9.05
CA LEU A 59 3.21 16.42 8.96
C LEU A 59 2.44 16.30 10.28
N VAL A 60 2.63 15.21 11.03
CA VAL A 60 1.91 14.95 12.27
C VAL A 60 2.63 15.59 13.44
N ASP A 61 1.99 16.57 14.08
CA ASP A 61 2.37 16.99 15.44
C ASP A 61 1.90 15.95 16.48
N TRP A 62 2.81 15.05 16.85
CA TRP A 62 2.58 13.98 17.80
C TRP A 62 2.35 14.42 19.25
N ASN A 63 2.53 15.71 19.57
CA ASN A 63 2.17 16.26 20.89
C ASN A 63 0.66 16.48 21.02
N ARG A 64 -0.05 16.57 19.89
CA ARG A 64 -1.51 16.70 19.84
C ARG A 64 -2.24 15.36 19.80
N VAL A 65 -1.52 14.25 19.69
CA VAL A 65 -2.07 12.91 19.49
C VAL A 65 -2.22 12.17 20.82
N HIS A 66 -3.42 11.71 21.11
CA HIS A 66 -3.69 10.81 22.24
C HIS A 66 -3.25 9.39 21.89
N ARG A 67 -2.33 8.81 22.66
CA ARG A 67 -1.77 7.47 22.41
C ARG A 67 -2.24 6.42 23.41
N THR A 68 -2.80 6.86 24.53
CA THR A 68 -3.29 6.01 25.61
C THR A 68 -4.67 6.47 26.00
N PHE A 69 -5.64 5.56 25.97
CA PHE A 69 -7.04 5.89 26.17
C PHE A 69 -7.53 5.35 27.51
N THR A 70 -8.03 6.23 28.37
CA THR A 70 -8.67 5.81 29.63
C THR A 70 -10.15 5.53 29.38
N LYS A 71 -10.75 4.52 30.05
CA LYS A 71 -12.15 4.14 29.79
C LYS A 71 -13.16 5.31 29.83
N LEU A 72 -12.94 6.28 30.72
CA LEU A 72 -13.82 7.44 30.90
C LEU A 72 -13.69 8.48 29.77
N LYS A 73 -12.52 8.60 29.14
CA LYS A 73 -12.22 9.64 28.15
C LYS A 73 -12.00 9.10 26.74
N ALA A 74 -11.90 7.78 26.59
CA ALA A 74 -11.51 7.13 25.34
C ALA A 74 -12.35 7.60 24.15
N PHE A 75 -13.67 7.77 24.33
CA PHE A 75 -14.53 8.26 23.26
C PHE A 75 -14.13 9.67 22.79
N MET A 76 -13.95 10.61 23.71
CA MET A 76 -13.58 11.99 23.37
C MET A 76 -12.14 12.06 22.81
N GLU A 77 -11.19 11.34 23.42
CA GLU A 77 -9.79 11.31 22.99
C GLU A 77 -9.64 10.71 21.57
N LYS A 78 -10.39 9.65 21.25
CA LYS A 78 -10.44 9.08 19.89
C LYS A 78 -11.07 10.04 18.90
N LEU A 79 -12.18 10.68 19.27
CA LEU A 79 -12.84 11.68 18.42
C LEU A 79 -11.92 12.87 18.12
N GLU A 80 -11.18 13.36 19.12
CA GLU A 80 -10.17 14.42 18.95
C GLU A 80 -9.07 13.99 17.98
N ASN A 81 -8.55 12.77 18.11
CA ASN A 81 -7.59 12.20 17.16
C ASN A 81 -8.18 12.15 15.74
N CYS A 82 -9.38 11.60 15.56
CA CYS A 82 -10.01 11.47 14.24
C CYS A 82 -10.31 12.84 13.61
N ASN A 83 -10.74 13.83 14.39
CA ASN A 83 -10.90 15.21 13.91
C ASN A 83 -9.57 15.77 13.41
N TYR A 84 -8.49 15.57 14.18
CA TYR A 84 -7.16 16.01 13.76
C TYR A 84 -6.69 15.28 12.49
N ALA A 85 -6.93 13.98 12.38
CA ALA A 85 -6.61 13.20 11.17
C ALA A 85 -7.33 13.74 9.92
N VAL A 86 -8.59 14.15 10.04
CA VAL A 86 -9.34 14.79 8.94
C VAL A 86 -8.76 16.16 8.59
N ASP A 87 -8.36 16.95 9.60
CA ASP A 87 -7.75 18.26 9.37
C ASP A 87 -6.40 18.17 8.66
N LEU A 88 -5.57 17.18 9.00
CA LEU A 88 -4.34 16.89 8.26
C LEU A 88 -4.62 16.55 6.79
N GLY A 89 -5.68 15.79 6.52
CA GLY A 89 -6.11 15.47 5.16
C GLY A 89 -6.51 16.71 4.37
N LYS A 90 -7.24 17.64 4.99
CA LYS A 90 -7.57 18.94 4.40
C LYS A 90 -6.32 19.79 4.12
N GLN A 91 -5.30 19.74 4.99
CA GLN A 91 -4.01 20.42 4.74
C GLN A 91 -3.29 19.85 3.52
N LEU A 92 -3.37 18.53 3.31
CA LEU A 92 -2.89 17.85 2.09
C LEU A 92 -3.82 18.01 0.88
N LYS A 93 -4.88 18.83 0.99
CA LYS A 93 -5.86 19.11 -0.08
C LYS A 93 -6.66 17.88 -0.52
N PHE A 94 -6.89 16.93 0.39
CA PHE A 94 -7.80 15.81 0.14
C PHE A 94 -9.23 16.31 -0.04
N SER A 95 -9.98 15.65 -0.93
CA SER A 95 -11.41 15.93 -1.11
C SER A 95 -12.23 15.21 -0.04
N LEU A 96 -12.29 15.79 1.15
CA LEU A 96 -12.98 15.24 2.33
C LEU A 96 -14.33 15.95 2.60
N VAL A 97 -15.07 16.29 1.54
CA VAL A 97 -16.39 16.93 1.68
C VAL A 97 -17.34 15.95 2.36
N GLY A 98 -17.90 16.36 3.50
CA GLY A 98 -18.81 15.52 4.28
C GLY A 98 -18.15 14.44 5.14
N VAL A 99 -16.80 14.42 5.23
CA VAL A 99 -16.08 13.52 6.17
C VAL A 99 -15.72 14.30 7.43
N ALA A 100 -16.21 13.85 8.59
CA ALA A 100 -15.87 14.36 9.91
C ALA A 100 -15.09 13.32 10.74
N GLY A 101 -14.44 13.75 11.82
CA GLY A 101 -13.75 12.83 12.71
C GLY A 101 -14.68 11.82 13.38
N GLN A 102 -15.95 12.19 13.62
CA GLN A 102 -16.96 11.29 14.15
C GLN A 102 -17.19 10.08 13.24
N ASP A 103 -17.24 10.28 11.93
CA ASP A 103 -17.46 9.20 10.96
C ASP A 103 -16.34 8.15 11.02
N ILE A 104 -15.09 8.60 11.22
CA ILE A 104 -13.94 7.70 11.36
C ILE A 104 -13.97 7.01 12.74
N SER A 105 -14.25 7.77 13.80
CA SER A 105 -14.32 7.23 15.17
C SER A 105 -15.44 6.21 15.36
N ASP A 106 -16.53 6.34 14.62
CA ASP A 106 -17.66 5.40 14.63
C ASP A 106 -17.47 4.22 13.66
N GLY A 107 -16.39 4.24 12.85
CA GLY A 107 -16.13 3.19 11.87
C GLY A 107 -17.09 3.22 10.67
N ASN A 108 -17.57 4.39 10.27
CA ASN A 108 -18.40 4.53 9.07
C ASN A 108 -17.65 4.02 7.84
N ALA A 109 -18.14 2.95 7.23
CA ALA A 109 -17.44 2.26 6.15
C ALA A 109 -17.12 3.17 4.97
N THR A 110 -18.14 3.84 4.42
CA THR A 110 -17.99 4.68 3.22
C THR A 110 -17.01 5.83 3.44
N LEU A 111 -17.13 6.54 4.57
CA LEU A 111 -16.33 7.73 4.83
C LEU A 111 -14.90 7.38 5.29
N THR A 112 -14.74 6.24 5.98
CA THR A 112 -13.40 5.70 6.29
C THR A 112 -12.68 5.29 5.01
N LEU A 113 -13.33 4.54 4.12
CA LEU A 113 -12.74 4.16 2.82
C LEU A 113 -12.41 5.38 1.97
N ALA A 114 -13.25 6.43 1.98
CA ALA A 114 -12.97 7.68 1.26
C ALA A 114 -11.68 8.36 1.74
N LEU A 115 -11.44 8.42 3.05
CA LEU A 115 -10.19 8.95 3.61
C LEU A 115 -8.99 8.06 3.26
N VAL A 116 -9.14 6.75 3.42
CA VAL A 116 -8.08 5.77 3.13
C VAL A 116 -7.66 5.79 1.66
N TRP A 117 -8.61 5.89 0.75
CA TRP A 117 -8.35 6.08 -0.67
C TRP A 117 -7.50 7.32 -0.95
N GLN A 118 -7.81 8.45 -0.31
CA GLN A 118 -7.06 9.69 -0.49
C GLN A 118 -5.63 9.57 0.06
N LEU A 119 -5.47 8.92 1.22
CA LEU A 119 -4.14 8.62 1.79
C LEU A 119 -3.32 7.75 0.84
N MET A 120 -3.92 6.66 0.34
CA MET A 120 -3.28 5.74 -0.59
C MET A 120 -2.87 6.43 -1.89
N ARG A 121 -3.77 7.24 -2.46
CA ARG A 121 -3.49 8.06 -3.64
C ARG A 121 -2.34 9.04 -3.38
N ALA A 122 -2.32 9.71 -2.23
CA ALA A 122 -1.26 10.64 -1.88
C ALA A 122 0.10 9.94 -1.73
N TYR A 123 0.11 8.73 -1.15
CA TYR A 123 1.30 7.88 -1.08
C TYR A 123 1.81 7.49 -2.48
N THR A 124 0.93 7.03 -3.38
CA THR A 124 1.33 6.71 -4.76
C THR A 124 1.94 7.93 -5.44
N LEU A 125 1.32 9.10 -5.30
CA LEU A 125 1.83 10.34 -5.87
C LEU A 125 3.18 10.76 -5.24
N SER A 126 3.40 10.51 -3.95
CA SER A 126 4.68 10.82 -3.30
C SER A 126 5.81 9.92 -3.78
N ILE A 127 5.56 8.61 -3.97
CA ILE A 127 6.53 7.71 -4.61
C ILE A 127 6.86 8.21 -6.01
N LEU A 128 5.84 8.48 -6.80
CA LEU A 128 6.01 8.93 -8.18
C LEU A 128 6.82 10.24 -8.23
N ALA A 129 6.52 11.21 -7.35
CA ALA A 129 7.27 12.46 -7.25
C ALA A 129 8.73 12.26 -6.77
N GLN A 130 9.02 11.28 -5.92
CA GLN A 130 10.39 10.93 -5.53
C GLN A 130 11.18 10.33 -6.70
N LEU A 131 10.51 9.59 -7.59
CA LEU A 131 11.13 8.98 -8.77
C LEU A 131 11.37 10.01 -9.88
N ALA A 132 10.44 10.96 -10.04
CA ALA A 132 10.61 12.09 -10.94
C ALA A 132 11.28 13.25 -10.20
N ASP A 133 12.62 13.31 -10.27
CA ASP A 133 13.42 14.49 -9.93
C ASP A 133 13.09 15.73 -10.82
N THR A 134 11.99 15.69 -11.57
CA THR A 134 11.61 16.61 -12.65
C THR A 134 10.22 17.24 -12.49
N GLY A 135 9.45 16.90 -11.45
CA GLY A 135 8.18 17.61 -11.15
C GLY A 135 7.09 17.53 -12.23
N HIS A 136 7.13 16.55 -13.13
CA HIS A 136 6.21 16.43 -14.26
C HIS A 136 5.54 15.04 -14.39
N PRO A 137 4.36 14.95 -15.05
CA PRO A 137 3.59 13.72 -15.24
C PRO A 137 4.21 12.68 -16.21
N ILE A 138 5.53 12.73 -16.46
CA ILE A 138 6.27 11.90 -17.44
C ILE A 138 6.87 10.65 -16.77
N ILE A 139 6.17 10.07 -15.78
CA ILE A 139 6.75 9.04 -14.90
C ILE A 139 6.53 7.64 -15.48
N GLU A 140 5.42 7.41 -16.19
CA GLU A 140 5.12 6.08 -16.73
C GLU A 140 6.21 5.58 -17.69
N LYS A 141 6.62 6.45 -18.62
CA LYS A 141 7.68 6.13 -19.58
C LYS A 141 9.00 5.89 -18.87
N GLU A 142 9.35 6.71 -17.88
CA GLU A 142 10.59 6.55 -17.11
C GLU A 142 10.62 5.23 -16.34
N ILE A 143 9.51 4.81 -15.72
CA ILE A 143 9.42 3.51 -15.05
C ILE A 143 9.57 2.36 -16.07
N VAL A 144 8.94 2.45 -17.24
CA VAL A 144 9.07 1.43 -18.30
C VAL A 144 10.51 1.36 -18.82
N ASP A 145 11.13 2.50 -19.09
CA ASP A 145 12.51 2.59 -19.57
C ASP A 145 13.50 2.04 -18.52
N TRP A 146 13.31 2.38 -17.25
CA TRP A 146 14.08 1.82 -16.13
C TRP A 146 13.90 0.29 -16.04
N ALA A 147 12.67 -0.21 -16.05
CA ALA A 147 12.39 -1.64 -15.92
C ALA A 147 13.06 -2.44 -17.04
N ASN A 148 12.89 -1.99 -18.28
CA ASN A 148 13.51 -2.62 -19.45
C ASN A 148 15.04 -2.52 -19.43
N GLY A 149 15.59 -1.39 -18.98
CA GLY A 149 17.04 -1.22 -18.79
C GLY A 149 17.61 -2.19 -17.77
N LYS A 150 16.93 -2.36 -16.63
CA LYS A 150 17.31 -3.29 -15.56
C LYS A 150 17.25 -4.75 -16.02
N LEU A 151 16.16 -5.15 -16.66
CA LEU A 151 15.96 -6.49 -17.23
C LEU A 151 17.07 -6.82 -18.23
N LYS A 152 17.36 -5.90 -19.16
CA LYS A 152 18.42 -6.06 -20.16
C LYS A 152 19.81 -6.19 -19.52
N ALA A 153 20.13 -5.36 -18.52
CA ALA A 153 21.40 -5.42 -17.81
C ALA A 153 21.60 -6.74 -17.05
N ALA A 154 20.52 -7.35 -16.56
CA ALA A 154 20.51 -8.67 -15.93
C ALA A 154 20.42 -9.84 -16.92
N GLY A 155 20.46 -9.58 -18.24
CA GLY A 155 20.37 -10.62 -19.28
C GLY A 155 19.00 -11.29 -19.40
N LYS A 156 17.94 -10.68 -18.85
CA LYS A 156 16.56 -11.16 -18.96
C LYS A 156 16.01 -10.86 -20.37
N GLN A 157 15.13 -11.74 -20.84
CA GLN A 157 14.51 -11.63 -22.17
C GLN A 157 13.15 -10.93 -22.13
N THR A 158 12.52 -10.85 -20.95
CA THR A 158 11.26 -10.14 -20.78
C THR A 158 11.43 -8.64 -20.98
N GLN A 159 10.44 -8.01 -21.58
CA GLN A 159 10.38 -6.58 -21.82
C GLN A 159 8.92 -6.13 -21.87
N ILE A 160 8.63 -4.92 -21.43
CA ILE A 160 7.27 -4.33 -21.48
C ILE A 160 7.26 -3.07 -22.35
N LYS A 161 6.18 -2.84 -23.10
CA LYS A 161 6.02 -1.60 -23.88
C LYS A 161 5.24 -0.52 -23.12
N SER A 162 4.31 -0.94 -22.28
CA SER A 162 3.52 -0.08 -21.38
C SER A 162 2.91 -0.93 -20.26
N PHE A 163 2.25 -0.31 -19.28
CA PHE A 163 1.55 -1.04 -18.22
C PHE A 163 0.24 -1.70 -18.66
N GLN A 164 -0.15 -1.53 -19.93
CA GLN A 164 -1.28 -2.24 -20.57
C GLN A 164 -0.82 -3.46 -21.37
N ASP A 165 0.48 -3.76 -21.38
CA ASP A 165 1.03 -4.86 -22.17
C ASP A 165 0.53 -6.23 -21.63
N PRO A 166 -0.16 -7.04 -22.45
CA PRO A 166 -0.68 -8.33 -22.02
C PRO A 166 0.40 -9.31 -21.51
N CYS A 167 1.67 -9.14 -21.94
CA CYS A 167 2.76 -9.97 -21.44
C CYS A 167 3.03 -9.80 -19.94
N ILE A 168 2.47 -8.76 -19.29
CA ILE A 168 2.60 -8.57 -17.84
C ILE A 168 1.65 -9.52 -17.07
N MET A 169 0.58 -9.99 -17.71
CA MET A 169 -0.47 -10.76 -17.04
C MET A 169 0.00 -12.14 -16.54
N ASP A 170 1.08 -12.68 -17.10
CA ASP A 170 1.73 -13.90 -16.60
C ASP A 170 2.68 -13.68 -15.42
N ALA A 171 2.81 -12.42 -14.98
CA ALA A 171 3.71 -11.91 -13.95
C ALA A 171 5.22 -12.17 -14.20
N ARG A 172 5.63 -12.75 -15.32
CA ARG A 172 7.04 -13.04 -15.64
C ARG A 172 7.89 -11.77 -15.71
N PRO A 173 7.44 -10.65 -16.33
CA PRO A 173 8.22 -9.41 -16.28
C PRO A 173 8.46 -8.91 -14.85
N VAL A 174 7.49 -9.10 -13.96
CA VAL A 174 7.62 -8.71 -12.54
C VAL A 174 8.59 -9.64 -11.82
N ILE A 175 8.49 -10.97 -12.03
CA ILE A 175 9.37 -11.98 -11.44
C ILE A 175 10.82 -11.75 -11.90
N ASP A 176 11.04 -11.58 -13.19
CA ASP A 176 12.36 -11.32 -13.76
C ASP A 176 12.96 -10.02 -13.25
N LEU A 177 12.13 -8.98 -13.07
CA LEU A 177 12.58 -7.71 -12.52
C LEU A 177 12.97 -7.84 -11.04
N VAL A 178 12.24 -8.63 -10.25
CA VAL A 178 12.63 -8.94 -8.86
C VAL A 178 13.97 -9.66 -8.80
N ASP A 179 14.20 -10.65 -9.67
CA ASP A 179 15.50 -11.32 -9.78
C ASP A 179 16.60 -10.36 -10.27
N ALA A 180 16.28 -9.45 -11.20
CA ALA A 180 17.23 -8.46 -11.68
C ALA A 180 17.64 -7.43 -10.60
N ILE A 181 16.76 -7.14 -9.64
CA ILE A 181 17.08 -6.27 -8.49
C ILE A 181 17.89 -7.03 -7.43
N ASN A 182 17.59 -8.31 -7.19
CA ASN A 182 18.31 -9.15 -6.26
C ASN A 182 18.56 -10.55 -6.85
N PRO A 183 19.68 -10.74 -7.58
CA PRO A 183 19.97 -11.96 -8.30
C PRO A 183 19.95 -13.21 -7.43
N GLY A 184 19.28 -14.27 -7.89
CA GLY A 184 19.22 -15.56 -7.21
C GLY A 184 18.14 -15.66 -6.13
N CYS A 185 17.28 -14.64 -5.99
CA CYS A 185 16.16 -14.72 -5.05
C CYS A 185 14.96 -15.49 -5.60
N ILE A 186 14.88 -15.67 -6.92
CA ILE A 186 13.78 -16.37 -7.59
C ILE A 186 14.14 -17.84 -7.84
N ASN A 187 13.21 -18.74 -7.49
CA ASN A 187 13.25 -20.14 -7.89
C ASN A 187 12.37 -20.33 -9.14
N TYR A 188 12.99 -20.27 -10.33
CA TYR A 188 12.29 -20.39 -11.60
C TYR A 188 11.58 -21.73 -11.83
N SER A 189 11.90 -22.79 -11.06
CA SER A 189 11.16 -24.06 -11.14
C SER A 189 9.73 -23.97 -10.61
N GLN A 190 9.40 -22.92 -9.86
CA GLN A 190 8.04 -22.64 -9.37
C GLN A 190 7.25 -21.70 -10.29
N VAL A 191 7.88 -21.18 -11.35
CA VAL A 191 7.24 -20.22 -12.28
C VAL A 191 6.53 -21.00 -13.38
N LEU A 192 5.21 -20.86 -13.43
CA LEU A 192 4.33 -21.56 -14.36
C LEU A 192 4.32 -20.88 -15.74
N PRO A 193 3.91 -21.56 -16.82
CA PRO A 193 3.78 -20.98 -18.16
C PRO A 193 2.99 -19.66 -18.17
N GLY A 194 1.87 -19.60 -17.45
CA GLY A 194 0.99 -18.42 -17.40
C GLY A 194 -0.02 -18.41 -18.55
N GLU A 195 -0.32 -19.59 -19.09
CA GLU A 195 -1.27 -19.78 -20.19
C GLU A 195 -2.71 -19.71 -19.67
N THR A 196 -2.94 -20.25 -18.48
CA THR A 196 -4.26 -20.24 -17.82
C THR A 196 -4.37 -19.11 -16.80
N GLN A 197 -5.60 -18.72 -16.46
CA GLN A 197 -5.85 -17.70 -15.44
C GLN A 197 -5.32 -18.12 -14.05
N GLU A 198 -5.39 -19.41 -13.74
CA GLU A 198 -4.88 -19.97 -12.47
C GLU A 198 -3.36 -19.85 -12.39
N GLU A 199 -2.65 -20.23 -13.46
CA GLU A 199 -1.19 -20.11 -13.54
C GLU A 199 -0.72 -18.64 -13.43
N ARG A 200 -1.42 -17.72 -14.11
CA ARG A 200 -1.15 -16.28 -14.01
C ARG A 200 -1.30 -15.78 -12.60
N LEU A 201 -2.36 -16.21 -11.91
CA LEU A 201 -2.63 -15.82 -10.54
C LEU A 201 -1.56 -16.35 -9.59
N ASP A 202 -1.12 -17.60 -9.76
CA ASP A 202 -0.07 -18.20 -8.93
C ASP A 202 1.29 -17.57 -9.17
N ASN A 203 1.65 -17.28 -10.42
CA ASN A 203 2.83 -16.47 -10.73
C ASN A 203 2.76 -15.08 -10.09
N ALA A 204 1.60 -14.41 -10.13
CA ALA A 204 1.41 -13.10 -9.52
C ALA A 204 1.53 -13.14 -7.99
N LYS A 205 0.97 -14.16 -7.32
CA LYS A 205 1.16 -14.39 -5.87
C LYS A 205 2.64 -14.55 -5.53
N TYR A 206 3.34 -15.34 -6.34
CA TYR A 206 4.77 -15.56 -6.16
C TYR A 206 5.58 -14.27 -6.35
N ALA A 207 5.33 -13.53 -7.43
CA ALA A 207 5.98 -12.25 -7.73
C ALA A 207 5.82 -11.24 -6.58
N ILE A 208 4.59 -11.04 -6.11
CA ILE A 208 4.29 -10.12 -5.01
C ILE A 208 4.98 -10.56 -3.72
N SER A 209 4.96 -11.86 -3.41
CA SER A 209 5.60 -12.39 -2.20
C SER A 209 7.11 -12.14 -2.21
N MET A 210 7.76 -12.40 -3.34
CA MET A 210 9.20 -12.20 -3.49
C MET A 210 9.58 -10.72 -3.47
N ALA A 211 8.80 -9.87 -4.13
CA ALA A 211 9.00 -8.42 -4.10
C ALA A 211 8.81 -7.82 -2.69
N ARG A 212 7.82 -8.29 -1.92
CA ARG A 212 7.66 -7.88 -0.51
C ARG A 212 8.83 -8.35 0.36
N LYS A 213 9.32 -9.57 0.14
CA LYS A 213 10.52 -10.10 0.83
C LYS A 213 11.78 -9.26 0.55
N LEU A 214 11.88 -8.68 -0.65
CA LEU A 214 12.92 -7.72 -1.02
C LEU A 214 12.79 -6.38 -0.24
N GLY A 215 11.60 -6.08 0.30
CA GLY A 215 11.28 -4.82 0.97
C GLY A 215 10.50 -3.83 0.10
N ALA A 216 10.03 -4.24 -1.09
CA ALA A 216 9.14 -3.42 -1.90
C ALA A 216 7.75 -3.35 -1.24
N ARG A 217 7.24 -2.13 -1.07
CA ARG A 217 5.97 -1.85 -0.37
C ARG A 217 4.75 -2.01 -1.29
N ILE A 218 4.61 -3.21 -1.86
CA ILE A 218 3.57 -3.53 -2.84
C ILE A 218 2.25 -3.83 -2.14
N TYR A 219 1.21 -3.11 -2.54
CA TYR A 219 -0.15 -3.31 -2.05
C TYR A 219 -1.09 -3.93 -3.09
N ALA A 220 -0.69 -3.96 -4.37
CA ALA A 220 -1.46 -4.63 -5.41
C ALA A 220 -1.73 -6.09 -5.05
N LEU A 221 -2.90 -6.56 -5.43
CA LEU A 221 -3.31 -7.94 -5.27
C LEU A 221 -2.82 -8.77 -6.48
N PRO A 222 -2.63 -10.09 -6.32
CA PRO A 222 -2.29 -10.97 -7.43
C PRO A 222 -3.26 -10.86 -8.63
N GLU A 223 -4.54 -10.71 -8.32
CA GLU A 223 -5.62 -10.52 -9.30
C GLU A 223 -5.42 -9.24 -10.13
N ASP A 224 -4.82 -8.19 -9.56
CA ASP A 224 -4.56 -6.94 -10.29
C ASP A 224 -3.55 -7.14 -11.44
N ILE A 225 -2.56 -8.01 -11.23
CA ILE A 225 -1.56 -8.36 -12.26
C ILE A 225 -2.19 -9.33 -13.26
N ALA A 226 -2.81 -10.41 -12.78
CA ALA A 226 -3.38 -11.45 -13.62
C ALA A 226 -4.53 -10.96 -14.52
N GLU A 227 -5.26 -9.92 -14.11
CA GLU A 227 -6.32 -9.27 -14.89
C GLU A 227 -5.84 -8.04 -15.69
N GLY A 228 -4.57 -7.63 -15.56
CA GLY A 228 -4.03 -6.48 -16.30
C GLY A 228 -4.59 -5.12 -15.86
N LYS A 229 -4.82 -4.92 -14.55
CA LYS A 229 -5.26 -3.62 -14.00
C LYS A 229 -4.11 -2.60 -14.06
N HIS A 230 -3.94 -1.96 -15.21
CA HIS A 230 -2.76 -1.16 -15.55
C HIS A 230 -2.33 -0.12 -14.48
N LYS A 231 -3.27 0.53 -13.78
CA LYS A 231 -2.94 1.47 -12.68
C LYS A 231 -2.28 0.77 -11.49
N MET A 232 -2.77 -0.41 -11.12
CA MET A 232 -2.20 -1.22 -10.04
C MET A 232 -0.87 -1.84 -10.48
N VAL A 233 -0.80 -2.33 -11.72
CA VAL A 233 0.44 -2.84 -12.32
C VAL A 233 1.54 -1.78 -12.30
N MET A 234 1.26 -0.54 -12.75
CA MET A 234 2.21 0.56 -12.67
C MET A 234 2.78 0.75 -11.26
N THR A 235 1.93 0.67 -10.23
CA THR A 235 2.36 0.86 -8.83
C THR A 235 3.30 -0.25 -8.35
N VAL A 236 3.17 -1.48 -8.88
CA VAL A 236 4.11 -2.59 -8.62
C VAL A 236 5.50 -2.23 -9.12
N PHE A 237 5.60 -1.79 -10.38
CA PHE A 237 6.88 -1.38 -10.98
C PHE A 237 7.47 -0.15 -10.28
N ALA A 238 6.64 0.85 -9.94
CA ALA A 238 7.09 2.01 -9.19
C ALA A 238 7.64 1.64 -7.80
N CYS A 239 7.00 0.71 -7.08
CA CYS A 239 7.50 0.23 -5.79
C CYS A 239 8.81 -0.55 -5.91
N LEU A 240 8.98 -1.34 -6.97
CA LEU A 240 10.23 -2.04 -7.26
C LEU A 240 11.35 -1.05 -7.61
N MET A 241 11.05 -0.04 -8.42
CA MET A 241 11.96 1.05 -8.77
C MET A 241 12.42 1.81 -7.54
N ALA A 242 11.49 2.24 -6.69
CA ALA A 242 11.80 2.93 -5.44
C ALA A 242 12.69 2.06 -4.53
N ARG A 243 12.44 0.75 -4.46
CA ARG A 243 13.27 -0.17 -3.68
C ARG A 243 14.68 -0.37 -4.26
N ASP A 244 14.82 -0.35 -5.58
CA ASP A 244 16.12 -0.45 -6.26
C ASP A 244 16.98 0.81 -6.01
N TYR A 245 16.38 2.00 -6.05
CA TYR A 245 17.06 3.27 -5.78
C TYR A 245 17.34 3.55 -4.30
N VAL A 246 16.62 2.91 -3.37
CA VAL A 246 16.84 3.03 -1.93
C VAL A 246 17.48 1.75 -1.39
N PRO A 247 18.78 1.50 -1.61
CA PRO A 247 19.44 0.30 -1.11
C PRO A 247 19.78 0.35 0.39
N ASN A 248 19.78 1.50 1.07
CA ASN A 248 20.28 1.62 2.46
C ASN A 248 19.68 2.79 3.27
N MET A 249 18.52 2.58 3.92
CA MET A 249 18.02 3.46 5.02
C MET A 249 18.00 2.75 6.39
N GLY A 250 18.76 1.66 6.54
CA GLY A 250 18.92 0.93 7.82
C GLY A 250 20.35 0.93 8.37
N SER A 251 21.29 1.61 7.72
CA SER A 251 22.73 1.50 8.01
C SER A 251 23.44 2.85 8.23
N LYS A 252 22.71 3.97 8.27
CA LYS A 252 23.27 5.32 8.50
C LYS A 252 23.08 5.89 9.91
N GLU A 253 22.61 5.12 10.90
CA GLU A 253 22.48 5.61 12.28
C GLU A 253 23.65 5.25 13.22
N ASN A 254 24.65 4.46 12.78
CA ASN A 254 25.77 4.05 13.64
C ASN A 254 27.16 4.58 13.20
N ALA A 255 27.24 5.57 12.31
CA ALA A 255 28.53 6.07 11.80
C ALA A 255 28.89 7.51 12.22
N SER A 256 28.18 8.08 13.21
CA SER A 256 28.48 9.42 13.75
C SER A 256 28.66 9.43 15.27
N ALA A 257 29.08 8.31 15.84
CA ALA A 257 29.48 8.21 17.24
C ALA A 257 30.77 7.40 17.38
N GLU A 258 31.86 7.92 16.81
CA GLU A 258 33.23 7.67 17.26
C GLU A 258 34.00 8.99 17.25
#